data_AF-A0A023FRA4-F1
#
_entry.id   AF-A0A023FRA4-F1
#
_cell.length_a   1.000
_cell.length_b   1.000
_cell.length_c   1.000
_cell.angle_alpha   90.00
_cell.angle_beta   90.00
_cell.angle_gamma   90.00
#
_symmetry.space_group_name_H-M   'P 1'
#
loop_
_entity.id
_entity.type
_entity.pdbx_description
1 polymer ?
#
loop_
_entity_poly.entity_id
_entity_poly.type
_entity_poly.pdbx_seq_one_letter_code
_entity_poly.pdbx_strand_id
1 'polypeptide(L)'
;HRTLLECPEQSAEEEEGRGGRRGRRSSGSSVGAGRSSSSRRGDMKAKLERSRQSARECRARKKLRYQYLEELVADREKAVLVLRHELDTYRQYFQEMDQGNIPEAVLEILEKDREEQQQEQTVLKHE
;
A
#
# COMPACT_ATOMS: atom_id res chain seq x y z
N HIS A 1 -10.10 9.22 -18.14
CA HIS A 1 -10.30 10.02 -16.92
C HIS A 1 -9.99 9.18 -15.69
N ARG A 2 -8.72 9.10 -15.29
CA ARG A 2 -8.29 8.53 -14.01
C ARG A 2 -7.92 9.72 -13.13
N THR A 3 -8.89 10.27 -12.42
CA THR A 3 -8.61 11.24 -11.35
C THR A 3 -7.95 10.45 -10.24
N LEU A 4 -6.61 10.49 -10.21
CA LEU A 4 -5.83 10.17 -9.03
C LEU A 4 -6.51 10.85 -7.83
N LEU A 5 -6.97 10.05 -6.87
CA LEU A 5 -6.99 10.49 -5.49
C LEU A 5 -5.52 10.62 -5.07
N GLU A 6 -4.82 11.60 -5.64
CA GLU A 6 -3.66 12.18 -5.00
C GLU A 6 -4.20 12.80 -3.72
N CYS A 7 -4.11 12.04 -2.62
CA CYS A 7 -4.01 12.69 -1.33
C CYS A 7 -2.79 13.58 -1.46
N PRO A 8 -2.93 14.92 -1.40
CA PRO A 8 -1.82 15.80 -1.63
C PRO A 8 -0.72 15.38 -0.67
N GLU A 9 0.49 15.20 -1.19
CA GLU A 9 1.70 15.30 -0.40
C GLU A 9 1.73 16.71 0.19
N GLN A 10 0.95 16.92 1.24
CA GLN A 10 1.15 18.02 2.14
C GLN A 10 2.42 17.64 2.90
N SER A 11 3.51 18.18 2.36
CA SER A 11 4.65 18.61 3.13
C SER A 11 4.21 18.91 4.56
N ALA A 12 4.97 18.37 5.51
CA ALA A 12 4.84 18.69 6.92
C ALA A 12 5.20 20.17 7.13
N GLU A 13 4.36 21.06 6.63
CA GLU A 13 4.41 22.48 6.88
C GLU A 13 3.46 22.76 8.02
N GLU A 14 4.06 23.32 9.05
CA GLU A 14 3.47 23.78 10.29
C GLU A 14 2.35 24.78 10.00
N GLU A 15 1.13 24.30 9.77
CA GLU A 15 -0.05 25.17 9.85
C GLU A 15 -0.40 25.34 11.33
N GLU A 16 0.27 26.33 11.94
CA GLU A 16 -0.20 27.06 13.11
C GLU A 16 -1.67 27.39 12.90
N GLY A 17 -2.54 26.67 13.61
CA GLY A 17 -3.98 26.80 13.46
C GLY A 17 -4.44 28.24 13.66
N ARG A 18 -4.75 28.91 12.55
CA ARG A 18 -5.56 30.13 12.53
C ARG A 18 -6.87 29.82 13.23
N GLY A 19 -6.98 30.32 14.46
CA GLY A 19 -8.11 30.09 15.36
C GLY A 19 -9.42 30.58 14.75
N GLY A 20 -10.16 29.67 14.10
CA GLY A 20 -11.53 29.88 13.68
C GLY A 20 -12.44 30.05 14.90
N ARG A 21 -12.63 31.29 15.34
CA ARG A 21 -13.67 31.69 16.28
C ARG A 21 -15.04 31.47 15.63
N ARG A 22 -15.59 30.26 15.71
CA ARG A 22 -17.01 30.02 15.42
C ARG A 22 -17.77 29.80 16.73
N GLY A 23 -18.45 30.88 17.11
CA GLY A 23 -19.48 31.07 18.14
C GLY A 23 -19.77 29.91 19.10
N ARG A 24 -19.31 30.07 20.35
CA ARG A 24 -19.96 29.44 21.51
C ARG A 24 -20.78 30.51 22.22
N ARG A 25 -22.11 30.47 22.03
CA ARG A 25 -23.06 31.38 22.70
C ARG A 25 -22.86 31.28 24.22
N SER A 26 -22.52 32.41 24.83
CA SER A 26 -22.51 32.60 26.27
C SER A 26 -23.95 32.80 26.74
N SER A 27 -24.51 31.83 27.45
CA SER A 27 -25.74 32.02 28.21
C SER A 27 -25.68 31.18 29.49
N GLY A 28 -25.63 31.86 30.64
CA GLY A 28 -26.11 31.30 31.90
C GLY A 28 -25.05 31.03 32.97
N SER A 29 -25.09 31.88 34.00
CA SER A 29 -24.91 31.55 35.41
C SER A 29 -23.49 31.50 36.00
N SER A 30 -23.08 32.70 36.45
CA SER A 30 -22.23 32.92 37.62
C SER A 30 -22.76 32.20 38.87
N VAL A 31 -22.01 31.23 39.41
CA VAL A 31 -21.92 30.94 40.86
C VAL A 31 -20.72 30.01 41.12
N GLY A 32 -19.80 30.43 41.98
CA GLY A 32 -18.75 29.57 42.55
C GLY A 32 -17.32 29.81 42.04
N ALA A 33 -16.74 30.97 42.37
CA ALA A 33 -15.29 31.15 42.33
C ALA A 33 -14.64 30.46 43.54
N GLY A 34 -13.87 29.40 43.31
CA GLY A 34 -13.12 28.71 44.37
C GLY A 34 -12.14 27.65 43.85
N ARG A 35 -10.91 28.07 43.53
CA ARG A 35 -9.65 27.27 43.60
C ARG A 35 -9.52 25.94 42.81
N SER A 36 -10.06 25.82 41.59
CA SER A 36 -9.73 24.66 40.69
C SER A 36 -9.72 24.96 39.18
N SER A 37 -9.76 26.24 38.78
CA SER A 37 -9.91 26.61 37.36
C SER A 37 -8.64 26.41 36.52
N SER A 38 -7.44 26.44 37.11
CA SER A 38 -6.19 26.19 36.40
C SER A 38 -6.02 24.71 36.05
N SER A 39 -6.33 23.80 36.99
CA SER A 39 -6.32 22.34 36.78
C SER A 39 -7.31 21.93 35.68
N ARG A 40 -8.55 22.44 35.71
CA ARG A 40 -9.56 22.16 34.66
C ARG A 40 -9.16 22.68 33.27
N ARG A 41 -8.45 23.80 33.18
CA ARG A 41 -7.93 24.34 31.91
C ARG A 41 -6.77 23.50 31.37
N GLY A 42 -5.87 23.02 32.24
CA GLY A 42 -4.82 22.08 31.89
C GLY A 42 -5.40 20.77 31.34
N ASP A 43 -6.41 20.22 32.00
CA ASP A 43 -7.10 19.01 31.56
C ASP A 43 -7.82 19.19 30.22
N MET A 44 -8.43 20.35 29.99
CA MET A 44 -9.07 20.67 28.71
C MET A 44 -8.05 20.79 27.57
N LYS A 45 -6.90 21.43 27.80
CA LYS A 45 -5.80 21.50 26.82
C LYS A 45 -5.26 20.09 26.51
N ALA A 46 -5.06 19.26 27.53
CA ALA A 46 -4.61 17.88 27.37
C ALA A 46 -5.63 17.01 26.62
N LYS A 47 -6.93 17.15 26.89
CA LYS A 47 -7.99 16.46 26.15
C LYS A 47 -8.05 16.89 24.68
N LEU A 48 -7.93 18.19 24.41
CA LEU A 48 -7.91 18.71 23.04
C LEU A 48 -6.70 18.18 22.26
N GLU A 49 -5.53 18.16 22.89
CA GLU A 49 -4.33 17.65 22.22
C GLU A 49 -4.39 16.14 21.99
N ARG A 50 -4.92 15.35 22.94
CA ARG A 50 -5.21 13.92 22.72
C ARG A 50 -6.16 13.71 21.55
N SER A 51 -7.25 14.48 21.47
CA SER A 51 -8.20 14.35 20.36
C SER A 51 -7.57 14.69 19.01
N ARG A 52 -6.70 15.71 18.97
CA ARG A 52 -5.94 16.07 17.76
C ARG A 52 -4.99 14.94 17.37
N GLN A 53 -4.25 14.40 18.33
CA GLN A 53 -3.32 13.30 18.11
C GLN A 53 -4.02 12.06 17.57
N SER A 54 -5.13 11.64 18.17
CA SER A 54 -5.93 10.51 17.67
C SER A 54 -6.45 10.75 16.24
N ALA A 55 -6.82 11.99 15.90
CA ALA A 55 -7.22 12.35 14.54
C ALA A 55 -6.06 12.27 13.54
N ARG A 56 -4.85 12.71 13.92
CA ARG A 56 -3.63 12.56 13.10
C ARG A 56 -3.31 11.08 12.88
N GLU A 57 -3.30 10.28 13.94
CA GLU A 57 -3.05 8.84 13.88
C GLU A 57 -4.09 8.11 13.04
N CYS A 58 -5.35 8.52 13.07
CA CYS A 58 -6.39 7.98 12.19
C CYS A 58 -6.05 8.20 10.71
N ARG A 59 -5.61 9.42 10.35
CA ARG A 59 -5.21 9.76 8.98
C ARG A 59 -3.95 8.99 8.56
N ALA A 60 -2.93 8.96 9.41
CA ALA A 60 -1.68 8.23 9.15
C ALA A 60 -1.95 6.74 8.92
N ARG A 61 -2.77 6.12 9.79
CA ARG A 61 -3.19 4.71 9.63
C ARG A 61 -3.95 4.48 8.33
N LYS A 62 -4.85 5.39 7.96
CA LYS A 62 -5.60 5.31 6.71
C LYS A 62 -4.67 5.39 5.50
N LYS A 63 -3.68 6.30 5.52
CA LYS A 63 -2.66 6.42 4.45
C LYS A 63 -1.86 5.13 4.30
N LEU A 64 -1.28 4.61 5.39
CA LEU A 64 -0.52 3.36 5.37
C LEU A 64 -1.36 2.18 4.87
N ARG A 65 -2.63 2.10 5.28
CA ARG A 65 -3.53 1.04 4.82
C ARG A 65 -3.75 1.09 3.31
N TYR A 66 -3.95 2.27 2.72
CA TYR A 66 -4.13 2.36 1.28
C TYR A 66 -2.83 2.14 0.52
N GLN A 67 -1.70 2.62 1.01
CA GLN A 67 -0.39 2.34 0.40
C GLN A 67 -0.15 0.83 0.28
N TYR A 68 -0.37 0.08 1.37
CA TYR A 68 -0.23 -1.38 1.33
C TYR A 68 -1.21 -2.04 0.35
N LEU A 69 -2.47 -1.59 0.30
CA LEU A 69 -3.45 -2.13 -0.64
C LEU A 69 -3.10 -1.81 -2.10
N GLU A 70 -2.57 -0.61 -2.36
CA GLU A 70 -2.10 -0.20 -3.68
C GLU A 70 -0.90 -1.04 -4.12
N GLU A 71 0.08 -1.26 -3.25
CA GLU A 71 1.23 -2.13 -3.50
C GLU A 71 0.79 -3.57 -3.81
N LEU A 72 -0.09 -4.15 -2.99
CA LEU A 72 -0.62 -5.49 -3.23
C LEU A 72 -1.34 -5.63 -4.59
N VAL A 73 -2.13 -4.62 -4.97
CA VAL A 73 -2.83 -4.61 -6.26
C VAL A 73 -1.82 -4.47 -7.40
N ALA A 74 -0.86 -3.57 -7.28
CA ALA A 74 0.18 -3.35 -8.29
C ALA A 74 1.01 -4.61 -8.54
N ASP A 75 1.42 -5.30 -7.47
CA ASP A 75 2.18 -6.56 -7.56
C ASP A 75 1.36 -7.65 -8.26
N ARG A 76 0.08 -7.78 -7.92
CA ARG A 76 -0.82 -8.74 -8.56
C ARG A 76 -1.04 -8.41 -10.04
N GLU A 77 -1.26 -7.15 -10.38
CA GLU A 77 -1.41 -6.70 -11.77
C GLU A 77 -0.14 -7.00 -12.58
N LYS A 78 1.04 -6.74 -12.00
CA LYS A 78 2.33 -7.07 -12.60
C LYS A 78 2.48 -8.58 -12.84
N ALA A 79 2.17 -9.40 -11.85
CA ALA A 79 2.22 -10.86 -12.00
C ALA A 79 1.30 -11.36 -13.12
N VAL A 80 0.08 -10.82 -13.22
CA VAL A 80 -0.85 -11.16 -14.31
C VAL A 80 -0.30 -10.76 -15.68
N LEU A 81 0.36 -9.60 -15.79
CA LEU A 81 0.97 -9.17 -17.05
C LEU A 81 2.12 -10.08 -17.47
N VAL A 82 2.98 -10.48 -16.54
CA VAL A 82 4.07 -11.43 -16.81
C VAL A 82 3.52 -12.76 -17.32
N LEU A 83 2.56 -13.35 -16.60
CA LEU A 83 1.95 -14.63 -16.99
C LEU A 83 1.23 -14.56 -18.34
N ARG A 84 0.59 -13.43 -18.65
CA ARG A 84 -0.02 -13.22 -19.98
C ARG A 84 1.03 -13.17 -21.07
N HIS A 85 2.12 -12.46 -20.84
CA HIS A 85 3.21 -12.40 -21.80
C HIS A 85 3.83 -13.78 -22.05
N GLU A 86 4.07 -14.56 -21.01
CA GLU A 86 4.55 -15.94 -21.13
C GLU A 86 3.60 -16.82 -21.95
N LEU A 87 2.28 -16.74 -21.68
CA LEU A 87 1.28 -17.47 -22.46
C LEU A 87 1.25 -17.06 -23.93
N ASP A 88 1.39 -15.76 -24.22
CA ASP A 88 1.43 -15.27 -25.59
C ASP A 88 2.70 -15.74 -26.32
N THR A 89 3.84 -15.81 -25.64
CA THR A 89 5.07 -16.39 -26.16
C THR A 89 4.90 -17.88 -26.49
N TYR A 90 4.32 -18.67 -25.59
CA TYR A 90 4.06 -20.09 -25.89
C TYR A 90 3.09 -20.28 -27.05
N ARG A 91 2.08 -19.41 -27.17
CA ARG A 91 1.19 -19.42 -28.34
C ARG A 91 1.93 -19.17 -29.64
N GLN A 92 2.91 -18.26 -29.65
CA GLN A 92 3.76 -18.04 -30.82
C GLN A 92 4.59 -19.27 -31.16
N TYR A 93 5.18 -19.94 -30.16
CA TYR A 93 5.93 -21.18 -30.39
C TYR A 93 5.08 -22.27 -31.01
N PHE A 94 3.84 -22.48 -30.51
CA PHE A 94 2.94 -23.46 -31.14
C PHE A 94 2.60 -23.08 -32.58
N GLN A 95 2.38 -21.80 -32.88
CA GLN A 95 2.13 -21.36 -34.26
C GLN A 95 3.31 -21.62 -35.19
N GLU A 96 4.55 -21.40 -34.73
CA GLU A 96 5.76 -21.69 -35.51
C GLU A 96 5.94 -23.20 -35.70
N MET A 97 5.73 -23.98 -34.63
CA MET A 97 5.81 -25.44 -34.67
C MET A 97 4.78 -26.06 -35.61
N ASP A 98 3.54 -25.55 -35.59
CA ASP A 98 2.48 -25.97 -36.52
C ASP A 98 2.84 -25.67 -37.98
N GLN A 99 3.70 -24.66 -38.23
CA GLN A 99 4.26 -24.33 -39.55
C GLN A 99 5.50 -25.17 -39.89
N GLY A 100 5.93 -26.06 -39.01
CA GLY A 100 7.11 -26.92 -39.18
C GLY A 100 8.43 -26.28 -38.75
N ASN A 101 8.40 -25.10 -38.15
CA ASN A 101 9.59 -24.42 -37.63
C ASN A 101 9.68 -24.63 -36.12
N ILE A 102 10.76 -25.23 -35.62
CA ILE A 102 10.98 -25.38 -34.18
C ILE A 102 11.76 -24.16 -33.67
N PRO A 103 11.18 -23.32 -32.78
CA PRO A 103 11.89 -22.16 -32.25
C PRO A 103 13.07 -22.56 -31.37
N GLU A 104 14.18 -21.81 -31.44
CA GLU A 104 15.39 -22.06 -30.64
C GLU A 104 15.11 -22.05 -29.13
N ALA A 105 14.22 -21.17 -28.68
CA ALA A 105 13.82 -21.11 -27.27
C ALA A 105 13.14 -22.39 -26.78
N VAL A 106 12.44 -23.12 -27.65
CA VAL A 106 11.83 -24.42 -27.29
C VAL A 106 12.91 -25.49 -27.15
N LEU A 107 13.94 -25.47 -28.00
CA LEU A 107 15.08 -26.39 -27.88
C LEU A 107 15.82 -26.16 -26.55
N GLU A 108 16.05 -24.91 -26.18
CA GLU A 108 16.71 -24.56 -24.92
C GLU A 108 15.91 -25.06 -23.69
N ILE A 109 14.58 -24.98 -23.74
CA ILE A 109 13.70 -25.52 -22.67
C ILE A 109 13.89 -27.04 -22.57
N LEU A 110 13.85 -27.76 -23.70
CA LEU A 110 14.02 -29.21 -23.72
C LEU A 110 15.41 -29.67 -23.24
N GLU A 111 16.45 -28.89 -23.55
CA GLU A 111 17.81 -29.13 -23.06
C GLU A 111 17.90 -28.97 -21.55
N LYS A 112 17.34 -27.89 -21.00
CA LYS A 112 17.29 -27.66 -19.54
C LYS A 112 16.53 -28.76 -18.81
N ASP A 113 15.34 -29.14 -19.29
CA ASP A 113 14.55 -30.23 -18.70
C ASP A 113 15.36 -31.55 -18.67
N ARG A 114 16.16 -31.79 -19.71
CA ARG A 114 17.02 -32.97 -19.81
C ARG A 114 18.21 -32.91 -18.84
N GLU A 115 18.76 -31.74 -18.57
CA GLU A 115 19.82 -31.53 -17.58
C GLU A 115 19.30 -31.71 -16.15
N GLU A 116 18.12 -31.16 -15.83
CA GLU A 116 17.47 -31.30 -14.52
C GLU A 116 17.20 -32.77 -14.19
N GLN A 117 16.67 -33.54 -15.14
CA GLN A 117 16.45 -34.99 -14.97
C GLN A 117 17.75 -35.77 -14.75
N GLN A 118 18.86 -35.35 -15.36
CA GLN A 118 20.17 -35.96 -15.12
C GLN A 118 20.69 -35.64 -13.72
N GLN A 119 20.54 -34.39 -13.28
CA GLN A 119 20.93 -33.98 -11.93
C GLN A 119 20.15 -34.77 -10.88
N GLU A 120 18.83 -34.89 -11.00
CA GLU A 120 18.00 -35.67 -10.08
C GLU A 120 18.44 -37.14 -10.01
N GLN A 121 18.72 -37.76 -11.15
CA GLN A 121 19.24 -39.13 -11.19
C GLN A 121 20.64 -39.28 -10.58
N THR A 122 21.50 -38.26 -10.67
CA THR A 122 22.81 -38.30 -10.03
C THR A 122 22.73 -38.16 -8.52
N VAL A 123 21.82 -37.31 -8.01
CA VAL A 123 21.58 -37.15 -6.58
C VAL A 123 21.05 -38.45 -5.97
N LEU A 124 20.07 -39.09 -6.61
CA LEU A 124 19.52 -40.39 -6.17
C LEU A 124 20.51 -41.56 -6.24
N LYS A 125 21.56 -41.47 -7.06
CA LYS A 125 22.63 -42.48 -7.12
C LYS A 125 23.71 -42.28 -6.06
N HIS A 126 23.74 -41.13 -5.40
CA HIS A 126 24.75 -40.75 -4.41
C HIS A 126 24.23 -40.73 -2.97
N GLU A 127 22.94 -40.98 -2.74
CA GLU A 127 22.35 -41.35 -1.43
C GLU A 127 22.35 -42.87 -1.23
#